data_AF-A0A7S0PVU8-F1
#
_entry.id   AF-A0A7S0PVU8-F1
#
_cell.length_a   1.000
_cell.length_b   1.000
_cell.length_c   1.000
_cell.angle_alpha   90.00
_cell.angle_beta   90.00
_cell.angle_gamma   90.00
#
_symmetry.space_group_name_H-M   'P 1'
#
loop_
_entity.id
_entity.type
_entity.pdbx_description
1 polymer ?
#
loop_
_entity_poly.entity_id
_entity_poly.type
_entity_poly.pdbx_seq_one_letter_code
_entity_poly.pdbx_strand_id
1 'polypeptide(L)'
;MEEARARTASRSLAERRLAWADVCGKVQYEGLADTAAAQDLCRVVFATLRDYHDKPSQRAVERAIVAALAHADFLKAFAGLVVKAGDKAGELGRSQRLVLTRWSCLLVDALDVGEHASAFARIAQTQGALAAASALASCSETPPPCSAFQQLLRRKGPTLVRAYLAQLGEGSKAMAANAPVAACGLATELLHHSTTTACSSPEVVAEVRSRAMDAYTRVVLGGDAKAKPPPARLSPLFHRLVATMNPAEFADGAVAHSCKQLRRSPPAGL
;
A
#
# COMPACT_ATOMS: atom_id res chain seq x y z
N MET A 1 -3.34 16.66 -27.46
CA MET A 1 -3.23 15.90 -26.18
C MET A 1 -3.01 14.41 -26.40
N GLU A 2 -3.73 13.76 -27.33
CA GLU A 2 -3.49 12.35 -27.72
C GLU A 2 -2.16 12.16 -28.46
N GLU A 3 -1.76 13.14 -29.29
CA GLU A 3 -0.41 13.20 -29.88
C GLU A 3 0.72 13.33 -28.86
N ALA A 4 0.50 14.01 -27.72
CA ALA A 4 1.51 14.13 -26.68
C ALA A 4 1.73 12.80 -25.94
N ARG A 5 0.67 12.00 -25.78
CA ARG A 5 0.74 10.63 -25.25
C ARG A 5 1.49 9.69 -26.18
N ALA A 6 1.17 9.69 -27.48
CA ALA A 6 1.86 8.85 -28.46
C ALA A 6 3.38 9.16 -28.56
N ARG A 7 3.75 10.44 -28.46
CA ARG A 7 5.16 10.88 -28.53
C ARG A 7 5.99 10.49 -27.31
N THR A 8 5.40 10.14 -26.16
CA THR A 8 6.19 9.84 -24.95
C THR A 8 6.60 8.36 -24.87
N ALA A 9 5.79 7.46 -25.43
CA ALA A 9 6.10 6.04 -25.54
C ALA A 9 7.09 5.72 -26.69
N SER A 10 7.08 6.52 -27.77
CA SER A 10 7.97 6.35 -28.94
C SER A 10 9.39 6.93 -28.74
N ARG A 11 9.62 7.73 -27.69
CA ARG A 11 10.93 8.31 -27.39
C ARG A 11 11.93 7.24 -27.00
N SER A 12 13.19 7.43 -27.40
CA SER A 12 14.28 6.57 -26.94
C SER A 12 14.42 6.62 -25.42
N LEU A 13 14.99 5.59 -24.80
CA LEU A 13 15.23 5.57 -23.36
C LEU A 13 16.08 6.78 -22.89
N ALA A 14 17.04 7.20 -23.73
CA ALA A 14 17.87 8.38 -23.45
C ALA A 14 17.03 9.66 -23.42
N GLU A 15 16.15 9.87 -24.41
CA GLU A 15 15.24 11.02 -24.48
C GLU A 15 14.28 11.06 -23.30
N ARG A 16 13.69 9.92 -22.92
CA ARG A 16 12.81 9.85 -21.75
C ARG A 16 13.54 10.26 -20.48
N ARG A 17 14.76 9.76 -20.27
CA ARG A 17 15.57 10.10 -19.09
C ARG A 17 15.96 11.57 -19.07
N LEU A 18 16.36 12.14 -20.21
CA LEU A 18 16.75 13.54 -20.31
C LEU A 18 15.54 14.46 -20.04
N ALA A 19 14.38 14.13 -20.60
CA ALA A 19 13.15 14.88 -20.36
C ALA A 19 12.77 14.89 -18.86
N TRP A 20 12.85 13.76 -18.17
CA TRP A 20 12.55 13.71 -16.73
C TRP A 20 13.62 14.36 -15.86
N ALA A 21 14.88 14.41 -16.31
CA ALA A 21 15.93 15.16 -15.62
C ALA A 21 15.67 16.67 -15.72
N ASP A 22 15.26 17.17 -16.90
CA ASP A 22 14.87 18.57 -17.10
C ASP A 22 13.65 18.94 -16.24
N VAL A 23 12.60 18.11 -16.24
CA VAL A 23 11.43 18.30 -15.35
C VAL A 23 11.84 18.33 -13.88
N CYS A 24 12.70 17.41 -13.44
CA CYS A 24 13.19 17.38 -12.07
C CYS A 24 13.97 18.66 -11.71
N GLY A 25 14.83 19.12 -12.62
CA GLY A 25 15.59 20.37 -12.44
C GLY A 25 14.67 21.58 -12.33
N LYS A 26 13.71 21.72 -13.25
CA LYS A 26 12.73 22.82 -13.23
C LYS A 26 11.94 22.85 -11.92
N VAL A 27 11.39 21.70 -11.51
CA VAL A 27 10.66 21.62 -10.24
C VAL A 27 11.56 21.98 -9.06
N GLN A 28 12.82 21.54 -9.05
CA GLN A 28 13.73 21.77 -7.93
C GLN A 28 14.24 23.22 -7.84
N TYR A 29 14.50 23.88 -8.97
CA TYR A 29 15.13 25.20 -9.01
C TYR A 29 14.17 26.35 -9.30
N GLU A 30 13.16 26.11 -10.14
CA GLU A 30 12.15 27.11 -10.52
C GLU A 30 10.84 26.94 -9.73
N GLY A 31 10.62 25.76 -9.16
CA GLY A 31 9.40 25.42 -8.42
C GLY A 31 8.22 25.04 -9.32
N LEU A 32 7.06 24.88 -8.70
CA LEU A 32 5.78 24.74 -9.39
C LEU A 32 5.03 26.07 -9.31
N ALA A 33 4.73 26.66 -10.47
CA ALA A 33 4.18 28.01 -10.56
C ALA A 33 2.82 28.17 -9.84
N ASP A 34 1.94 27.16 -9.95
CA ASP A 34 0.63 27.16 -9.34
C ASP A 34 0.04 25.74 -9.20
N THR A 35 -1.19 25.66 -8.68
CA THR A 35 -1.95 24.42 -8.54
C THR A 35 -2.21 23.73 -9.89
N ALA A 36 -2.37 24.48 -10.99
CA ALA A 36 -2.63 23.90 -12.30
C ALA A 36 -1.39 23.16 -12.83
N ALA A 37 -0.21 23.78 -12.69
CA ALA A 37 1.08 23.15 -13.01
C ALA A 37 1.30 21.88 -12.18
N ALA A 38 0.96 21.91 -10.89
CA ALA A 38 1.04 20.73 -10.02
C ALA A 38 0.11 19.59 -10.50
N GLN A 39 -1.12 19.91 -10.90
CA GLN A 39 -2.07 18.93 -11.43
C GLN A 39 -1.64 18.38 -12.79
N ASP A 40 -1.09 19.21 -13.67
CA ASP A 40 -0.60 18.77 -14.98
C ASP A 40 0.62 17.85 -14.83
N LEU A 41 1.56 18.19 -13.95
CA LEU A 41 2.67 17.30 -13.63
C LEU A 41 2.16 15.96 -13.09
N CYS A 42 1.19 15.98 -12.18
CA CYS A 42 0.55 14.76 -11.68
C CYS A 42 -0.04 13.90 -12.81
N ARG A 43 -0.74 14.51 -13.78
CA ARG A 43 -1.31 13.79 -14.93
C ARG A 43 -0.23 13.16 -15.80
N VAL A 44 0.87 13.89 -16.05
CA VAL A 44 2.01 13.39 -16.83
C VAL A 44 2.69 12.23 -16.10
N VAL A 45 2.94 12.36 -14.80
CA VAL A 45 3.48 11.28 -13.97
C VAL A 45 2.58 10.04 -14.06
N PHE A 46 1.27 10.18 -13.88
CA PHE A 46 0.35 9.03 -13.91
C PHE A 46 0.20 8.38 -15.30
N ALA A 47 0.42 9.12 -16.40
CA ALA A 47 0.49 8.53 -17.73
C ALA A 47 1.64 7.50 -17.82
N THR A 48 2.79 7.80 -17.21
CA THR A 48 3.96 6.89 -17.21
C THR A 48 3.69 5.55 -16.53
N LEU A 49 2.67 5.46 -15.66
CA LEU A 49 2.29 4.20 -15.02
C LEU A 49 1.90 3.13 -16.06
N ARG A 50 1.32 3.56 -17.18
CA ARG A 50 0.96 2.70 -18.30
C ARG A 50 2.10 2.57 -19.31
N ASP A 51 2.80 3.66 -19.57
CA ASP A 51 3.70 3.75 -20.72
C ASP A 51 5.12 3.24 -20.42
N TYR A 52 5.57 3.30 -19.16
CA TYR A 52 6.96 3.01 -18.80
C TYR A 52 7.10 1.64 -18.12
N HIS A 53 7.66 0.69 -18.86
CA HIS A 53 7.97 -0.64 -18.35
C HIS A 53 9.44 -0.82 -17.93
N ASP A 54 10.33 0.09 -18.34
CA ASP A 54 11.76 0.02 -18.01
C ASP A 54 12.11 0.70 -16.68
N LYS A 55 12.97 0.03 -15.90
CA LYS A 55 13.41 0.49 -14.58
C LYS A 55 14.10 1.87 -14.61
N PRO A 56 15.00 2.19 -15.58
CA PRO A 56 15.65 3.50 -15.63
C PRO A 56 14.67 4.67 -15.79
N SER A 57 13.69 4.56 -16.67
CA SER A 57 12.68 5.61 -16.89
C SER A 57 11.79 5.76 -15.65
N GLN A 58 11.37 4.65 -15.03
CA GLN A 58 10.62 4.69 -13.76
C GLN A 58 11.40 5.40 -12.64
N ARG A 59 12.71 5.17 -12.53
CA ARG A 59 13.56 5.86 -11.54
C ARG A 59 13.72 7.36 -11.84
N ALA A 60 13.72 7.75 -13.12
CA ALA A 60 13.74 9.16 -13.48
C ALA A 60 12.45 9.87 -13.04
N VAL A 61 11.29 9.24 -13.28
CA VAL A 61 9.99 9.74 -12.79
C VAL A 61 9.96 9.83 -11.27
N GLU A 62 10.42 8.79 -10.56
CA GLU A 62 10.47 8.78 -9.10
C GLU A 62 11.29 9.94 -8.52
N ARG A 63 12.40 10.34 -9.17
CA ARG A 63 13.18 11.50 -8.73
C ARG A 63 12.42 12.81 -8.91
N ALA A 64 11.74 12.99 -10.04
CA ALA A 64 10.89 14.15 -10.26
C ALA A 64 9.72 14.21 -9.26
N ILE A 65 9.12 13.06 -8.91
CA ILE A 65 8.12 12.98 -7.84
C ILE A 65 8.73 13.46 -6.52
N VAL A 66 9.89 12.94 -6.11
CA VAL A 66 10.53 13.34 -4.85
C VAL A 66 10.80 14.85 -4.79
N ALA A 67 11.31 15.44 -5.87
CA ALA A 67 11.49 16.90 -5.94
C ALA A 67 10.15 17.64 -5.81
N ALA A 68 9.10 17.17 -6.50
CA ALA A 68 7.79 17.80 -6.51
C ALA A 68 7.02 17.66 -5.20
N LEU A 69 7.29 16.61 -4.40
CA LEU A 69 6.62 16.38 -3.11
C LEU A 69 6.89 17.48 -2.07
N ALA A 70 7.91 18.30 -2.25
CA ALA A 70 8.15 19.48 -1.42
C ALA A 70 7.07 20.58 -1.61
N HIS A 71 6.29 20.53 -2.69
CA HIS A 71 5.23 21.51 -2.97
C HIS A 71 3.87 20.98 -2.51
N ALA A 72 3.18 21.71 -1.64
CA ALA A 72 1.93 21.29 -1.01
C ALA A 72 0.80 20.94 -2.00
N ASP A 73 0.65 21.74 -3.07
CA ASP A 73 -0.36 21.49 -4.12
C ASP A 73 -0.10 20.18 -4.87
N PHE A 74 1.16 19.91 -5.18
CA PHE A 74 1.56 18.65 -5.81
C PHE A 74 1.37 17.48 -4.85
N LEU A 75 1.84 17.59 -3.61
CA LEU A 75 1.66 16.56 -2.58
C LEU A 75 0.19 16.15 -2.45
N LYS A 76 -0.71 17.13 -2.33
CA LYS A 76 -2.15 16.91 -2.20
C LYS A 76 -2.76 16.27 -3.45
N ALA A 77 -2.46 16.80 -4.64
CA ALA A 77 -2.97 16.26 -5.90
C ALA A 77 -2.47 14.84 -6.17
N PHE A 78 -1.17 14.61 -5.94
CA PHE A 78 -0.52 13.32 -6.13
C PHE A 78 -1.05 12.27 -5.16
N ALA A 79 -1.21 12.60 -3.87
CA ALA A 79 -1.82 11.72 -2.89
C ALA A 79 -3.24 11.30 -3.29
N GLY A 80 -4.06 12.26 -3.75
CA GLY A 80 -5.41 11.98 -4.24
C GLY A 80 -5.44 11.00 -5.41
N LEU A 81 -4.53 11.15 -6.38
CA LEU A 81 -4.43 10.22 -7.52
C LEU A 81 -3.89 8.85 -7.12
N VAL A 82 -2.92 8.78 -6.20
CA VAL A 82 -2.41 7.49 -5.70
C VAL A 82 -3.51 6.72 -4.99
N VAL A 83 -4.28 7.37 -4.12
CA VAL A 83 -5.43 6.75 -3.44
C VAL A 83 -6.48 6.29 -4.45
N LYS A 84 -6.86 7.15 -5.40
CA LYS A 84 -7.84 6.82 -6.44
C LYS A 84 -7.40 5.64 -7.32
N ALA A 85 -6.11 5.54 -7.65
CA ALA A 85 -5.57 4.40 -8.37
C ALA A 85 -5.49 3.14 -7.49
N GLY A 86 -5.22 3.30 -6.20
CA GLY A 86 -5.23 2.26 -5.18
C GLY A 86 -6.59 1.61 -4.98
N ASP A 87 -7.68 2.38 -5.07
CA ASP A 87 -9.05 1.85 -5.01
C ASP A 87 -9.32 0.80 -6.12
N LYS A 88 -8.52 0.83 -7.21
CA LYS A 88 -8.58 -0.12 -8.33
C LYS A 88 -7.41 -1.11 -8.35
N ALA A 89 -6.73 -1.34 -7.22
CA ALA A 89 -5.52 -2.17 -7.16
C ALA A 89 -5.66 -3.57 -7.78
N GLY A 90 -6.86 -4.18 -7.70
CA GLY A 90 -7.16 -5.48 -8.30
C GLY A 90 -7.18 -5.49 -9.83
N GLU A 91 -7.47 -4.36 -10.47
CA GLU A 91 -7.54 -4.21 -11.94
C GLU A 91 -6.16 -3.92 -12.56
N LEU A 92 -5.20 -3.49 -11.74
CA LEU A 92 -3.87 -3.11 -12.21
C LEU A 92 -3.04 -4.33 -12.64
N GLY A 93 -2.15 -4.15 -13.62
CA GLY A 93 -1.12 -5.12 -13.93
C GLY A 93 -0.07 -5.22 -12.82
N ARG A 94 0.72 -6.31 -12.79
CA ARG A 94 1.81 -6.51 -11.78
C ARG A 94 2.79 -5.34 -11.74
N SER A 95 3.26 -4.89 -12.91
CA SER A 95 4.21 -3.76 -13.01
C SER A 95 3.60 -2.46 -12.46
N GLN A 96 2.33 -2.20 -12.77
CA GLN A 96 1.62 -1.00 -12.31
C GLN A 96 1.47 -1.00 -10.79
N ARG A 97 1.09 -2.13 -10.19
CA ARG A 97 1.04 -2.27 -8.73
C ARG A 97 2.41 -1.97 -8.09
N LEU A 98 3.49 -2.53 -8.62
CA LEU A 98 4.85 -2.31 -8.09
C LEU A 98 5.31 -0.84 -8.18
N VAL A 99 5.00 -0.15 -9.27
CA VAL A 99 5.27 1.29 -9.42
C VAL A 99 4.42 2.09 -8.44
N LEU A 100 3.12 1.81 -8.36
CA LEU A 100 2.21 2.54 -7.48
C LEU A 100 2.52 2.32 -6.00
N THR A 101 2.97 1.12 -5.61
CA THR A 101 3.44 0.90 -4.24
C THR A 101 4.69 1.73 -3.94
N ARG A 102 5.65 1.83 -4.87
CA ARG A 102 6.82 2.73 -4.71
C ARG A 102 6.37 4.18 -4.52
N TRP A 103 5.48 4.68 -5.37
CA TRP A 103 4.97 6.04 -5.27
C TRP A 103 4.23 6.32 -3.96
N SER A 104 3.41 5.37 -3.49
CA SER A 104 2.77 5.48 -2.18
C SER A 104 3.78 5.50 -1.03
N CYS A 105 4.91 4.79 -1.15
CA CYS A 105 5.98 4.84 -0.15
C CYS A 105 6.73 6.17 -0.18
N LEU A 106 6.93 6.78 -1.36
CA LEU A 106 7.50 8.13 -1.47
C LEU A 106 6.60 9.17 -0.80
N LEU A 107 5.28 9.05 -0.95
CA LEU A 107 4.32 9.91 -0.26
C LEU A 107 4.48 9.83 1.27
N VAL A 108 4.49 8.63 1.84
CA VAL A 108 4.68 8.45 3.29
C VAL A 108 6.05 8.94 3.75
N ASP A 109 7.07 8.84 2.90
CA ASP A 109 8.40 9.36 3.23
C ASP A 109 8.44 10.88 3.37
N ALA A 110 7.67 11.58 2.53
CA ALA A 110 7.55 13.04 2.51
C ALA A 110 6.51 13.59 3.50
N LEU A 111 5.61 12.74 4.02
CA LEU A 111 4.54 13.14 4.93
C LEU A 111 5.02 13.21 6.39
N ASP A 112 4.59 14.21 7.13
CA ASP A 112 4.53 14.11 8.59
C ASP A 112 3.27 13.33 8.98
N VAL A 113 3.45 12.07 9.40
CA VAL A 113 2.35 11.16 9.74
C VAL A 113 1.56 11.58 10.99
N GLY A 114 2.15 12.39 11.88
CA GLY A 114 1.49 12.91 13.07
C GLY A 114 0.53 14.05 12.72
N GLU A 115 1.00 15.00 11.94
CA GLU A 115 0.19 16.15 11.50
C GLU A 115 -0.88 15.75 10.47
N HIS A 116 -0.55 14.79 9.60
CA HIS A 116 -1.40 14.40 8.46
C HIS A 116 -2.06 13.04 8.66
N ALA A 117 -2.53 12.74 9.88
CA ALA A 117 -3.04 11.42 10.26
C ALA A 117 -4.16 10.88 9.35
N SER A 118 -5.06 11.74 8.87
CA SER A 118 -6.16 11.35 7.97
C SER A 118 -5.68 10.99 6.56
N ALA A 119 -4.73 11.77 6.02
CA ALA A 119 -4.09 11.48 4.74
C ALA A 119 -3.26 10.20 4.83
N PHE A 120 -2.49 10.05 5.92
CA PHE A 120 -1.74 8.83 6.21
C PHE A 120 -2.65 7.60 6.26
N ALA A 121 -3.81 7.67 6.93
CA ALA A 121 -4.76 6.55 7.00
C ALA A 121 -5.21 6.07 5.61
N ARG A 122 -5.51 7.01 4.70
CA ARG A 122 -5.91 6.69 3.31
C ARG A 122 -4.76 6.12 2.49
N ILE A 123 -3.54 6.64 2.66
CA ILE A 123 -2.35 6.11 1.99
C ILE A 123 -2.00 4.70 2.52
N ALA A 124 -2.11 4.48 3.83
CA ALA A 124 -1.90 3.18 4.46
C ALA A 124 -2.92 2.14 3.96
N GLN A 125 -4.20 2.52 3.85
CA GLN A 125 -5.22 1.68 3.24
C GLN A 125 -4.87 1.35 1.78
N THR A 126 -4.37 2.32 1.02
CA THR A 126 -3.94 2.14 -0.37
C THR A 126 -2.76 1.15 -0.47
N GLN A 127 -1.75 1.28 0.40
CA GLN A 127 -0.62 0.37 0.46
C GLN A 127 -1.06 -1.05 0.82
N GLY A 128 -1.96 -1.19 1.79
CA GLY A 128 -2.57 -2.46 2.15
C GLY A 128 -3.32 -3.11 0.99
N ALA A 129 -4.12 -2.34 0.25
CA ALA A 129 -4.84 -2.81 -0.93
C ALA A 129 -3.89 -3.27 -2.04
N LEU A 130 -2.80 -2.54 -2.29
CA LEU A 130 -1.78 -2.91 -3.27
C LEU A 130 -1.01 -4.18 -2.88
N ALA A 131 -0.67 -4.31 -1.60
CA ALA A 131 -0.02 -5.50 -1.06
C ALA A 131 -0.94 -6.72 -1.20
N ALA A 132 -2.22 -6.58 -0.80
CA ALA A 132 -3.22 -7.63 -0.96
C ALA A 132 -3.39 -8.00 -2.44
N ALA A 133 -3.64 -7.05 -3.33
CA ALA A 133 -3.82 -7.32 -4.76
C ALA A 133 -2.59 -8.00 -5.39
N SER A 134 -1.38 -7.61 -4.99
CA SER A 134 -0.14 -8.26 -5.45
C SER A 134 -0.03 -9.70 -4.94
N ALA A 135 -0.43 -9.92 -3.68
CA ALA A 135 -0.44 -11.24 -3.09
C ALA A 135 -1.42 -12.18 -3.78
N LEU A 136 -2.66 -11.73 -3.96
CA LEU A 136 -3.74 -12.50 -4.58
C LEU A 136 -3.47 -12.83 -6.06
N ALA A 137 -2.71 -11.99 -6.76
CA ALA A 137 -2.38 -12.20 -8.17
C ALA A 137 -1.18 -13.12 -8.41
N SER A 138 -0.38 -13.43 -7.38
CA SER A 138 0.91 -14.08 -7.60
C SER A 138 0.83 -15.59 -7.84
N CYS A 139 -0.31 -16.25 -7.61
CA CYS A 139 -0.53 -17.72 -7.61
C CYS A 139 0.43 -18.52 -6.69
N SER A 140 1.56 -17.95 -6.29
CA SER A 140 2.49 -18.43 -5.28
C SER A 140 1.84 -18.33 -3.91
N GLU A 141 2.02 -19.36 -3.10
CA GLU A 141 1.70 -19.38 -1.67
C GLU A 141 2.46 -18.28 -0.91
N THR A 142 3.59 -17.82 -1.47
CA THR A 142 4.42 -16.75 -0.90
C THR A 142 4.67 -15.64 -1.93
N PRO A 143 3.79 -14.63 -1.97
CA PRO A 143 4.06 -13.41 -2.72
C PRO A 143 5.34 -12.74 -2.20
N PRO A 144 6.29 -12.36 -3.05
CA PRO A 144 7.50 -11.69 -2.58
C PRO A 144 7.11 -10.40 -1.86
N PRO A 145 7.78 -10.08 -0.73
CA PRO A 145 7.47 -8.87 0.03
C PRO A 145 7.61 -7.63 -0.85
N CYS A 146 6.79 -6.61 -0.60
CA CYS A 146 6.94 -5.38 -1.35
C CYS A 146 8.25 -4.68 -0.95
N SER A 147 9.27 -4.79 -1.81
CA SER A 147 10.61 -4.29 -1.50
C SER A 147 10.62 -2.81 -1.12
N ALA A 148 9.76 -1.99 -1.73
CA ALA A 148 9.66 -0.56 -1.45
C ALA A 148 9.07 -0.27 -0.07
N PHE A 149 8.02 -1.01 0.31
CA PHE A 149 7.39 -0.87 1.63
C PHE A 149 8.35 -1.32 2.74
N GLN A 150 9.03 -2.45 2.54
CA GLN A 150 10.04 -2.93 3.47
C GLN A 150 11.23 -1.97 3.60
N GLN A 151 11.66 -1.34 2.50
CA GLN A 151 12.69 -0.30 2.53
C GLN A 151 12.23 0.94 3.32
N LEU A 152 10.98 1.38 3.14
CA LEU A 152 10.40 2.49 3.88
C LEU A 152 10.35 2.20 5.39
N LEU A 153 9.85 1.03 5.79
CA LEU A 153 9.79 0.63 7.20
C LEU A 153 11.19 0.58 7.83
N ARG A 154 12.18 -0.01 7.13
CA ARG A 154 13.57 -0.02 7.62
C ARG A 154 14.15 1.39 7.77
N ARG A 155 13.83 2.31 6.88
CA ARG A 155 14.34 3.70 6.91
C ARG A 155 13.71 4.53 8.02
N LYS A 156 12.38 4.45 8.20
CA LYS A 156 11.62 5.26 9.17
C LYS A 156 11.52 4.60 10.55
N GLY A 157 11.86 3.31 10.65
CA GLY A 157 12.01 2.58 11.90
C GLY A 157 10.69 2.36 12.66
N PRO A 158 10.76 2.20 14.00
CA PRO A 158 9.64 1.73 14.81
C PRO A 158 8.47 2.72 14.89
N THR A 159 8.73 4.03 14.77
CA THR A 159 7.67 5.06 14.81
C THR A 159 6.66 4.87 13.68
N LEU A 160 7.14 4.57 12.47
CA LEU A 160 6.26 4.34 11.33
C LEU A 160 5.51 3.00 11.46
N VAL A 161 6.16 1.96 11.99
CA VAL A 161 5.50 0.67 12.28
C VAL A 161 4.34 0.87 13.25
N ARG A 162 4.52 1.65 14.32
CA ARG A 162 3.45 2.00 15.27
C ARG A 162 2.33 2.79 14.62
N ALA A 163 2.65 3.75 13.75
CA ALA A 163 1.66 4.52 13.01
C ALA A 163 0.79 3.61 12.12
N TYR A 164 1.39 2.66 11.39
CA TYR A 164 0.66 1.67 10.60
C TYR A 164 -0.16 0.72 11.47
N LEU A 165 0.41 0.25 12.59
CA LEU A 165 -0.30 -0.58 13.55
C LEU A 165 -1.57 0.13 13.99
N ALA A 166 -1.52 1.40 14.38
CA ALA A 166 -2.68 2.18 14.79
C ALA A 166 -3.84 2.15 13.77
N GLN A 167 -3.54 2.08 12.47
CA GLN A 167 -4.56 1.96 11.42
C GLN A 167 -5.29 0.61 11.43
N LEU A 168 -4.64 -0.45 11.91
CA LEU A 168 -5.20 -1.80 12.09
C LEU A 168 -5.95 -1.98 13.42
N GLY A 169 -6.09 -0.93 14.25
CA GLY A 169 -6.65 -1.02 15.61
C GLY A 169 -8.13 -1.46 15.69
N GLU A 170 -8.74 -1.28 16.85
CA GLU A 170 -10.14 -1.66 17.08
C GLU A 170 -11.12 -0.48 16.85
N GLY A 171 -12.39 -0.80 16.59
CA GLY A 171 -13.47 0.17 16.40
C GLY A 171 -13.97 0.30 14.95
N SER A 172 -15.05 1.07 14.76
CA SER A 172 -15.71 1.27 13.46
C SER A 172 -14.88 2.09 12.46
N LYS A 173 -13.90 2.87 12.94
CA LYS A 173 -12.99 3.66 12.09
C LYS A 173 -11.76 2.88 11.64
N ALA A 174 -11.49 1.72 12.22
CA ALA A 174 -10.32 0.92 11.89
C ALA A 174 -10.37 0.40 10.44
N MET A 175 -9.20 0.25 9.81
CA MET A 175 -9.09 -0.33 8.47
C MET A 175 -9.68 -1.73 8.42
N ALA A 176 -9.53 -2.52 9.49
CA ALA A 176 -10.11 -3.86 9.61
C ALA A 176 -11.65 -3.85 9.58
N ALA A 177 -12.32 -2.74 9.92
CA ALA A 177 -13.77 -2.62 9.83
C ALA A 177 -14.24 -2.25 8.42
N ASN A 178 -13.57 -1.30 7.76
CA ASN A 178 -14.07 -0.68 6.53
C ASN A 178 -13.38 -1.16 5.24
N ALA A 179 -12.18 -1.74 5.37
CA ALA A 179 -11.36 -2.21 4.26
C ALA A 179 -10.56 -3.46 4.67
N PRO A 180 -11.24 -4.56 5.05
CA PRO A 180 -10.59 -5.69 5.72
C PRO A 180 -9.56 -6.42 4.83
N VAL A 181 -9.73 -6.40 3.50
CA VAL A 181 -8.72 -6.92 2.54
C VAL A 181 -7.44 -6.08 2.56
N ALA A 182 -7.56 -4.75 2.59
CA ALA A 182 -6.42 -3.86 2.71
C ALA A 182 -5.71 -4.05 4.05
N ALA A 183 -6.47 -4.23 5.13
CA ALA A 183 -5.93 -4.53 6.45
C ALA A 183 -5.11 -5.83 6.45
N CYS A 184 -5.57 -6.89 5.77
CA CYS A 184 -4.81 -8.14 5.62
C CYS A 184 -3.49 -7.93 4.85
N GLY A 185 -3.53 -7.17 3.75
CA GLY A 185 -2.34 -6.86 2.97
C GLY A 185 -1.31 -6.07 3.79
N LEU A 186 -1.75 -5.03 4.51
CA LEU A 186 -0.90 -4.23 5.38
C LEU A 186 -0.31 -5.07 6.52
N ALA A 187 -1.16 -5.86 7.20
CA ALA A 187 -0.73 -6.72 8.29
C ALA A 187 0.31 -7.75 7.86
N THR A 188 0.18 -8.30 6.64
CA THR A 188 1.17 -9.23 6.07
C THR A 188 2.53 -8.59 5.89
N GLU A 189 2.58 -7.35 5.38
CA GLU A 189 3.84 -6.63 5.20
C GLU A 189 4.48 -6.23 6.54
N LEU A 190 3.68 -5.82 7.52
CA LEU A 190 4.17 -5.55 8.88
C LEU A 190 4.69 -6.82 9.54
N LEU A 191 3.99 -7.94 9.40
CA LEU A 191 4.41 -9.22 9.97
C LEU A 191 5.73 -9.70 9.35
N HIS A 192 5.86 -9.58 8.02
CA HIS A 192 7.12 -9.88 7.34
C HIS A 192 8.25 -8.98 7.83
N HIS A 193 8.00 -7.69 8.01
CA HIS A 193 8.99 -6.76 8.54
C HIS A 193 9.44 -7.16 9.96
N SER A 194 8.48 -7.43 10.84
CA SER A 194 8.74 -7.71 12.26
C SER A 194 9.40 -9.06 12.50
N THR A 195 9.16 -10.05 11.62
CA THR A 195 9.79 -11.39 11.72
C THR A 195 11.16 -11.47 11.06
N THR A 196 11.47 -10.62 10.10
CA THR A 196 12.78 -10.61 9.41
C THR A 196 13.77 -9.61 9.99
N THR A 197 13.30 -8.61 10.72
CA THR A 197 14.15 -7.58 11.30
C THR A 197 14.51 -7.96 12.74
N ALA A 198 15.80 -8.24 12.98
CA ALA A 198 16.35 -8.60 14.30
C ALA A 198 16.09 -7.55 15.41
N CYS A 199 15.70 -6.33 15.05
CA CYS A 199 15.43 -5.23 15.97
C CYS A 199 13.96 -5.17 16.45
N SER A 200 13.08 -6.05 16.00
CA SER A 200 11.67 -6.03 16.40
C SER A 200 11.48 -6.70 17.76
N SER A 201 10.78 -6.02 18.68
CA SER A 201 10.46 -6.63 19.98
C SER A 201 9.40 -7.73 19.82
N PRO A 202 9.43 -8.77 20.67
CA PRO A 202 8.43 -9.85 20.64
C PRO A 202 7.01 -9.32 20.85
N GLU A 203 6.83 -8.25 21.62
CA GLU A 203 5.55 -7.58 21.85
C GLU A 203 4.97 -7.00 20.56
N VAL A 204 5.78 -6.31 19.74
CA VAL A 204 5.34 -5.77 18.45
C VAL A 204 4.95 -6.89 17.49
N VAL A 205 5.70 -7.98 17.48
CA VAL A 205 5.37 -9.16 16.65
C VAL A 205 4.03 -9.75 17.09
N ALA A 206 3.82 -9.94 18.40
CA ALA A 206 2.57 -10.45 18.95
C ALA A 206 1.37 -9.54 18.64
N GLU A 207 1.55 -8.22 18.76
CA GLU A 207 0.53 -7.23 18.43
C GLU A 207 0.17 -7.25 16.93
N VAL A 208 1.17 -7.27 16.04
CA VAL A 208 0.95 -7.39 14.59
C VAL A 208 0.18 -8.67 14.27
N ARG A 209 0.58 -9.81 14.86
CA ARG A 209 -0.10 -11.11 14.70
C ARG A 209 -1.56 -11.06 15.14
N SER A 210 -1.83 -10.50 16.32
CA SER A 210 -3.18 -10.35 16.85
C SER A 210 -4.06 -9.51 15.92
N ARG A 211 -3.56 -8.34 15.47
CA ARG A 211 -4.29 -7.46 14.55
C ARG A 211 -4.47 -8.09 13.17
N ALA A 212 -3.49 -8.84 12.68
CA ALA A 212 -3.61 -9.62 11.46
C ALA A 212 -4.75 -10.63 11.57
N MET A 213 -4.79 -11.40 12.67
CA MET A 213 -5.83 -12.41 12.90
C MET A 213 -7.23 -11.78 12.96
N ASP A 214 -7.40 -10.63 13.62
CA ASP A 214 -8.68 -9.90 13.61
C ASP A 214 -9.08 -9.48 12.19
N ALA A 215 -8.14 -8.96 11.40
CA ALA A 215 -8.41 -8.58 10.01
C ALA A 215 -8.82 -9.80 9.16
N TYR A 216 -8.10 -10.92 9.26
CA TYR A 216 -8.43 -12.14 8.51
C TYR A 216 -9.79 -12.72 8.89
N THR A 217 -10.06 -12.83 10.19
CA THR A 217 -11.34 -13.35 10.67
C THR A 217 -12.50 -12.46 10.22
N ARG A 218 -12.32 -11.13 10.15
CA ARG A 218 -13.34 -10.24 9.58
C ARG A 218 -13.55 -10.43 8.08
N VAL A 219 -12.51 -10.67 7.28
CA VAL A 219 -12.70 -10.94 5.84
C VAL A 219 -13.47 -12.26 5.65
N VAL A 220 -13.11 -13.30 6.39
CA VAL A 220 -13.68 -14.64 6.23
C VAL A 220 -15.08 -14.73 6.84
N LEU A 221 -15.21 -14.33 8.11
CA LEU A 221 -16.39 -14.55 8.96
C LEU A 221 -17.28 -13.30 9.10
N GLY A 222 -16.85 -12.13 8.61
CA GLY A 222 -17.66 -10.92 8.67
C GLY A 222 -18.97 -11.04 7.89
N GLY A 223 -20.05 -10.42 8.39
CA GLY A 223 -21.41 -10.56 7.84
C GLY A 223 -21.66 -9.93 6.46
N ASP A 224 -20.73 -9.17 5.89
CA ASP A 224 -20.98 -8.43 4.64
C ASP A 224 -20.48 -9.19 3.39
N ALA A 225 -21.37 -9.98 2.80
CA ALA A 225 -21.06 -10.91 1.70
C ALA A 225 -20.70 -10.23 0.37
N LYS A 226 -21.07 -8.95 0.16
CA LYS A 226 -20.94 -8.26 -1.13
C LYS A 226 -19.52 -7.80 -1.48
N ALA A 227 -18.61 -7.76 -0.51
CA ALA A 227 -17.22 -7.32 -0.69
C ALA A 227 -16.18 -8.44 -0.50
N LYS A 228 -16.62 -9.71 -0.36
CA LYS A 228 -15.71 -10.81 -0.06
C LYS A 228 -14.95 -11.24 -1.32
N PRO A 229 -13.60 -11.14 -1.35
CA PRO A 229 -12.85 -12.00 -2.25
C PRO A 229 -13.15 -13.47 -1.86
N PRO A 230 -13.23 -14.40 -2.83
CA PRO A 230 -13.47 -15.81 -2.53
C PRO A 230 -12.48 -16.30 -1.46
N PRO A 231 -12.90 -17.09 -0.44
CA PRO A 231 -12.01 -17.60 0.60
C PRO A 231 -10.76 -18.30 0.03
N ALA A 232 -10.91 -19.01 -1.10
CA ALA A 232 -9.82 -19.65 -1.83
C ALA A 232 -8.72 -18.66 -2.26
N ARG A 233 -9.07 -17.40 -2.56
CA ARG A 233 -8.09 -16.37 -2.93
C ARG A 233 -7.33 -15.84 -1.71
N LEU A 234 -7.89 -15.92 -0.49
CA LEU A 234 -7.26 -15.42 0.74
C LEU A 234 -6.28 -16.40 1.37
N SER A 235 -6.32 -17.68 0.97
CA SER A 235 -5.45 -18.74 1.50
C SER A 235 -3.96 -18.36 1.58
N PRO A 236 -3.33 -17.75 0.54
CA PRO A 236 -1.90 -17.38 0.59
C PRO A 236 -1.57 -16.32 1.65
N LEU A 237 -2.53 -15.44 1.94
CA LEU A 237 -2.39 -14.40 2.94
C LEU A 237 -2.53 -15.00 4.36
N PHE A 238 -3.52 -15.87 4.56
CA PHE A 238 -3.74 -16.56 5.83
C PHE A 238 -2.61 -17.55 6.17
N HIS A 239 -2.15 -18.33 5.20
CA HIS A 239 -1.05 -19.29 5.39
C HIS A 239 0.21 -18.62 5.93
N ARG A 240 0.52 -17.40 5.46
CA ARG A 240 1.68 -16.64 5.96
C ARG A 240 1.51 -16.15 7.39
N LEU A 241 0.29 -15.84 7.82
CA LEU A 241 0.06 -15.54 9.23
C LEU A 241 0.30 -16.78 10.09
N VAL A 242 -0.31 -17.90 9.72
CA VAL A 242 -0.21 -19.17 10.45
C VAL A 242 1.23 -19.67 10.54
N ALA A 243 2.00 -19.56 9.45
CA ALA A 243 3.41 -19.95 9.42
C ALA A 243 4.31 -19.18 10.42
N THR A 244 3.84 -18.05 10.96
CA THR A 244 4.58 -17.28 11.98
C THR A 244 4.16 -17.59 13.41
N MET A 245 3.16 -18.45 13.62
CA MET A 245 2.58 -18.78 14.92
C MET A 245 2.91 -20.21 15.33
N ASN A 246 3.03 -20.44 16.63
CA ASN A 246 3.01 -21.80 17.17
C ASN A 246 1.57 -22.33 17.35
N PRO A 247 1.36 -23.65 17.55
CA PRO A 247 0.02 -24.21 17.67
C PRO A 247 -0.83 -23.63 18.81
N ALA A 248 -0.22 -23.28 19.95
CA ALA A 248 -0.93 -22.69 21.09
C ALA A 248 -1.36 -21.25 20.78
N GLU A 249 -0.47 -20.44 20.23
CA GLU A 249 -0.77 -19.08 19.76
C GLU A 249 -1.88 -19.07 18.70
N PHE A 250 -1.86 -20.05 17.79
CA PHE A 250 -2.91 -20.20 16.79
C PHE A 250 -4.24 -20.59 17.43
N ALA A 251 -4.25 -21.58 18.34
CA ALA A 251 -5.47 -22.02 19.00
C ALA A 251 -6.10 -20.87 19.81
N ASP A 252 -5.32 -20.21 20.66
CA ASP A 252 -5.82 -19.14 21.53
C ASP A 252 -6.29 -17.93 20.72
N GLY A 253 -5.55 -17.55 19.67
CA GLY A 253 -5.88 -16.40 18.84
C GLY A 253 -7.02 -16.68 17.85
N ALA A 254 -6.88 -17.69 17.00
CA ALA A 254 -7.81 -17.96 15.92
C ALA A 254 -9.19 -18.37 16.44
N VAL A 255 -9.27 -19.20 17.49
CA VAL A 255 -10.55 -19.61 18.08
C VAL A 255 -11.22 -18.43 18.76
N ALA A 256 -10.48 -17.65 19.58
CA ALA A 256 -11.06 -16.49 20.26
C ALA A 256 -11.58 -15.43 19.27
N HIS A 257 -10.81 -15.09 18.24
CA HIS A 257 -11.25 -14.14 17.22
C HIS A 257 -12.43 -14.68 16.40
N SER A 258 -12.40 -15.96 16.00
CA SER A 258 -13.52 -16.57 15.25
C SER A 258 -14.80 -16.60 16.08
N CYS A 259 -14.73 -17.00 17.35
CA CYS A 259 -15.86 -16.95 18.28
C CYS A 259 -16.38 -15.52 18.50
N LYS A 260 -15.48 -14.54 18.67
CA LYS A 260 -15.84 -13.11 18.80
C LYS A 260 -16.57 -12.60 17.55
N GLN A 261 -16.11 -12.97 16.35
CA GLN A 261 -16.74 -12.55 15.09
C GLN A 261 -18.08 -13.27 14.84
N LEU A 262 -18.17 -14.59 15.07
CA LEU A 262 -19.41 -15.36 14.94
C LEU A 262 -20.52 -14.86 15.88
N ARG A 263 -20.17 -14.44 17.11
CA ARG A 263 -21.13 -13.81 18.04
C ARG A 263 -21.65 -12.46 17.54
N ARG A 264 -20.87 -11.73 16.75
CA ARG A 264 -21.22 -10.41 16.18
C ARG A 264 -21.98 -10.53 14.85
N SER A 265 -21.89 -11.65 14.17
CA SER A 265 -22.59 -11.94 12.92
C SER A 265 -23.13 -13.39 12.97
N PRO A 266 -24.17 -13.63 13.78
CA PRO A 266 -24.77 -14.96 13.83
C PRO A 266 -25.24 -15.37 12.43
N PRO A 267 -25.07 -16.63 12.03
CA PRO A 267 -25.57 -17.09 10.74
C PRO A 267 -27.07 -16.80 10.68
N ALA A 268 -27.52 -16.15 9.60
CA ALA A 268 -28.93 -15.97 9.35
C ALA A 268 -29.57 -17.36 9.21
N GLY A 269 -30.43 -17.72 10.17
CA GLY A 269 -31.38 -18.85 10.18
C GLY A 269 -31.00 -20.11 9.42
N LEU A 270 -30.71 -21.19 10.17
CA LEU A 270 -31.18 -22.52 9.77
C LEU A 270 -32.70 -22.58 9.90
#